data_AF-U7UDN5-F1
#
_entry.id   AF-U7UDN5-F1
#
_cell.length_a   1.000
_cell.length_b   1.000
_cell.length_c   1.000
_cell.angle_alpha   90.00
_cell.angle_beta   90.00
_cell.angle_gamma   90.00
#
_symmetry.space_group_name_H-M   'P 1'
#
loop_
_entity.id
_entity.type
_entity.pdbx_description
1 polymer ?
#
loop_
_entity_poly.entity_id
_entity_poly.type
_entity_poly.pdbx_seq_one_letter_code
_entity_poly.pdbx_strand_id
1 'polypeptide(L)'
;MSLKNKKFILSLIIYFFSFVFTYFLFFFIEKIYFIPILNNSIIIFNFISFISCQIFFVINLFKLKNKEFLKILFFILIVILAFLWLYIMAILSIFAVKDNNPFLFENQKYYYVNEGWLDPYYEIYKKKFFTMDKLNEKEIEKIFSDLNDIKDEGARDILKIIKEKGKPDIKNKTPKEKVDTGKEKEAEPEIADDDVAEEPLKENEEEDYKNKQKIVDKFSFKDSKKIENSDFALLEVDHAGPRTHWFFVKIKDEKLIFISELEDTSPSFEGKVDHKGNIYLTFKDINGNINRYKSQDGGRTWETYK
;
A
#
# COMPACT_ATOMS: atom_id res chain seq x y z
N MET A 1 47.03 35.37 2.10
CA MET A 1 45.80 35.04 2.86
C MET A 1 46.17 34.24 4.12
N SER A 2 45.56 34.54 5.28
CA SER A 2 45.91 33.90 6.57
C SER A 2 45.51 32.41 6.64
N LEU A 3 46.15 31.66 7.55
CA LEU A 3 45.82 30.24 7.79
C LEU A 3 44.38 30.05 8.30
N LYS A 4 43.84 31.00 9.09
CA LYS A 4 42.45 30.98 9.56
C LYS A 4 41.47 31.17 8.40
N ASN A 5 41.75 32.11 7.49
CA ASN A 5 40.90 32.35 6.31
C ASN A 5 40.91 31.13 5.36
N LYS A 6 42.06 30.47 5.17
CA LYS A 6 42.14 29.20 4.41
C LYS A 6 41.25 28.10 5.03
N LYS A 7 41.28 27.94 6.36
CA LYS A 7 40.42 26.95 7.05
C LYS A 7 38.92 27.27 6.91
N PHE A 8 38.53 28.54 6.95
CA PHE A 8 37.13 28.93 6.73
C PHE A 8 36.66 28.64 5.29
N ILE A 9 37.47 28.98 4.28
CA ILE A 9 37.15 28.65 2.88
C ILE A 9 37.01 27.14 2.67
N LEU A 10 37.90 26.33 3.25
CA LEU A 10 37.75 24.87 3.20
C LEU A 10 36.43 24.40 3.84
N SER A 11 36.03 24.97 4.98
CA SER A 11 34.74 24.64 5.59
C SER A 11 33.52 25.11 4.77
N LEU A 12 33.64 26.21 4.01
CA LEU A 12 32.60 26.68 3.07
C LEU A 12 32.49 25.76 1.84
N ILE A 13 33.61 25.25 1.33
CA ILE A 13 33.64 24.27 0.25
C ILE A 13 33.00 22.95 0.71
N ILE A 14 33.38 22.46 1.91
CA ILE A 14 32.77 21.25 2.51
C ILE A 14 31.26 21.44 2.73
N TYR A 15 30.83 22.63 3.19
CA TYR A 15 29.42 22.97 3.33
C TYR A 15 28.67 22.78 2.01
N PHE A 16 29.03 23.50 0.94
CA PHE A 16 28.32 23.38 -0.34
C PHE A 16 28.47 22.01 -1.00
N PHE A 17 29.65 21.37 -0.87
CA PHE A 17 29.87 20.02 -1.37
C PHE A 17 28.95 19.00 -0.68
N SER A 18 28.63 19.17 0.61
CA SER A 18 27.75 18.24 1.32
C SER A 18 26.38 18.08 0.64
N PHE A 19 25.73 19.17 0.21
CA PHE A 19 24.45 19.12 -0.52
C PHE A 19 24.58 18.30 -1.82
N VAL A 20 25.59 18.59 -2.64
CA VAL A 20 25.82 17.92 -3.94
C VAL A 20 26.17 16.44 -3.77
N PHE A 21 27.07 16.13 -2.84
CA PHE A 21 27.48 14.76 -2.51
C PHE A 21 26.31 13.93 -1.96
N THR A 22 25.52 14.54 -1.08
CA THR A 22 24.34 13.91 -0.48
C THR A 22 23.27 13.61 -1.54
N TYR A 23 23.01 14.51 -2.49
CA TYR A 23 22.13 14.23 -3.65
C TYR A 23 22.70 13.11 -4.55
N PHE A 24 24.00 13.15 -4.83
CA PHE A 24 24.67 12.14 -5.65
C PHE A 24 24.58 10.74 -5.03
N LEU A 25 24.61 10.61 -3.70
CA LEU A 25 24.39 9.33 -3.01
C LEU A 25 22.98 8.76 -3.24
N PHE A 26 21.92 9.58 -3.25
CA PHE A 26 20.58 9.08 -3.61
C PHE A 26 20.51 8.62 -5.05
N PHE A 27 21.09 9.37 -5.99
CA PHE A 27 21.20 8.94 -7.38
C PHE A 27 21.99 7.62 -7.52
N PHE A 28 23.02 7.40 -6.71
CA PHE A 28 23.81 6.17 -6.73
C PHE A 28 23.08 4.96 -6.13
N ILE A 29 22.32 5.16 -5.05
CA ILE A 29 21.41 4.14 -4.47
C ILE A 29 20.34 3.75 -5.50
N GLU A 30 19.72 4.74 -6.14
CA GLU A 30 18.68 4.55 -7.17
C GLU A 30 19.19 3.77 -8.41
N LYS A 31 20.49 3.84 -8.72
CA LYS A 31 21.08 3.11 -9.86
C LYS A 31 21.76 1.79 -9.48
N ILE A 32 21.85 1.44 -8.20
CA ILE A 32 22.45 0.18 -7.75
C ILE A 32 21.59 -0.44 -6.65
N TYR A 33 20.92 -1.55 -7.00
CA TYR A 33 20.13 -2.35 -6.07
C TYR A 33 21.04 -3.02 -5.01
N PHE A 34 21.41 -2.28 -3.97
CA PHE A 34 22.08 -2.80 -2.78
C PHE A 34 21.14 -3.67 -1.95
N ILE A 35 21.67 -4.66 -1.22
CA ILE A 35 20.88 -5.42 -0.26
C ILE A 35 20.24 -4.47 0.78
N PRO A 36 19.00 -4.69 1.25
CA PRO A 36 18.24 -3.71 2.04
C PRO A 36 18.98 -3.17 3.28
N ILE A 37 19.70 -4.03 4.01
CA ILE A 37 20.51 -3.65 5.16
C ILE A 37 21.59 -2.62 4.77
N LEU A 38 22.29 -2.84 3.67
CA LEU A 38 23.36 -1.95 3.19
C LEU A 38 22.77 -0.66 2.60
N ASN A 39 21.72 -0.79 1.77
CA ASN A 39 20.94 0.32 1.22
C ASN A 39 20.54 1.32 2.33
N ASN A 40 19.84 0.83 3.36
CA ASN A 40 19.32 1.67 4.44
C ASN A 40 20.45 2.21 5.33
N SER A 41 21.54 1.45 5.50
CA SER A 41 22.75 1.91 6.21
C SER A 41 23.43 3.09 5.49
N ILE A 42 23.48 3.09 4.15
CA ILE A 42 24.05 4.21 3.37
C ILE A 42 23.15 5.45 3.51
N ILE A 43 21.82 5.30 3.48
CA ILE A 43 20.86 6.40 3.71
C ILE A 43 21.08 7.03 5.09
N ILE A 44 21.12 6.23 6.16
CA ILE A 44 21.36 6.71 7.53
C ILE A 44 22.72 7.41 7.65
N PHE A 45 23.77 6.83 7.07
CA PHE A 45 25.10 7.44 7.05
C PHE A 45 25.15 8.76 6.27
N ASN A 46 24.36 8.90 5.19
CA ASN A 46 24.24 10.13 4.43
C ASN A 46 23.67 11.28 5.28
N PHE A 47 22.60 11.04 6.07
CA PHE A 47 22.09 12.01 7.05
C PHE A 47 23.14 12.42 8.09
N ILE A 48 23.78 11.43 8.74
CA ILE A 48 24.77 11.69 9.81
C ILE A 48 25.97 12.48 9.25
N SER A 49 26.43 12.13 8.05
CA SER A 49 27.50 12.85 7.34
C SER A 49 27.10 14.29 7.01
N PHE A 50 25.91 14.49 6.42
CA PHE A 50 25.38 15.82 6.08
C PHE A 50 25.28 16.71 7.32
N ILE A 51 24.67 16.22 8.41
CA ILE A 51 24.51 16.95 9.68
C ILE A 51 25.89 17.27 10.29
N SER A 52 26.84 16.34 10.24
CA SER A 52 28.21 16.55 10.70
C SER A 52 28.92 17.66 9.92
N CYS A 53 28.72 17.73 8.59
CA CYS A 53 29.21 18.84 7.77
C CYS A 53 28.57 20.19 8.17
N GLN A 54 27.26 20.23 8.45
CA GLN A 54 26.58 21.46 8.90
C GLN A 54 27.17 21.96 10.23
N ILE A 55 27.28 21.08 11.23
CA ILE A 55 27.81 21.39 12.55
C ILE A 55 29.28 21.85 12.45
N PHE A 56 30.10 21.15 11.66
CA PHE A 56 31.50 21.53 11.41
C PHE A 56 31.61 22.94 10.77
N PHE A 57 30.72 23.28 9.83
CA PHE A 57 30.72 24.61 9.22
C PHE A 57 30.33 25.71 10.22
N VAL A 58 29.24 25.50 10.98
CA VAL A 58 28.79 26.43 12.04
C VAL A 58 29.89 26.68 13.07
N ILE A 59 30.56 25.62 13.54
CA ILE A 59 31.68 25.71 14.48
C ILE A 59 32.84 26.55 13.92
N ASN A 60 33.06 26.58 12.60
CA ASN A 60 34.11 27.39 11.98
C ASN A 60 33.66 28.81 11.60
N LEU A 61 32.37 29.05 11.37
CA LEU A 61 31.78 30.38 11.21
C LEU A 61 31.98 31.24 12.45
N PHE A 62 31.63 30.73 13.64
CA PHE A 62 31.74 31.50 14.89
C PHE A 62 33.18 31.84 15.29
N LYS A 63 34.19 31.10 14.78
CA LYS A 63 35.63 31.38 14.97
C LYS A 63 36.15 32.56 14.12
N LEU A 64 35.35 33.14 13.22
CA LEU A 64 35.73 34.35 12.48
C LEU A 64 35.73 35.59 13.37
N LYS A 65 36.64 36.53 13.09
CA LYS A 65 36.77 37.81 13.81
C LYS A 65 35.87 38.93 13.24
N ASN A 66 34.79 38.56 12.57
CA ASN A 66 33.84 39.47 11.90
C ASN A 66 32.82 40.04 12.90
N LYS A 67 32.09 41.11 12.54
CA LYS A 67 31.00 41.68 13.34
C LYS A 67 29.95 40.61 13.69
N GLU A 68 29.58 40.50 14.96
CA GLU A 68 28.68 39.44 15.46
C GLU A 68 27.31 39.41 14.75
N PHE A 69 26.71 40.57 14.45
CA PHE A 69 25.44 40.66 13.71
C PHE A 69 25.47 39.93 12.35
N LEU A 70 26.60 40.03 11.61
CA LEU A 70 26.76 39.34 10.33
C LEU A 70 26.91 37.82 10.51
N LYS A 71 27.48 37.35 11.64
CA LYS A 71 27.52 35.92 11.95
C LYS A 71 26.12 35.38 12.25
N ILE A 72 25.33 36.12 13.02
CA ILE A 72 23.96 35.74 13.41
C ILE A 72 23.06 35.65 12.16
N LEU A 73 23.08 36.67 11.30
CA LEU A 73 22.31 36.68 10.05
C LEU A 73 22.70 35.50 9.13
N PHE A 74 24.00 35.23 8.98
CA PHE A 74 24.49 34.14 8.15
C PHE A 74 24.20 32.76 8.76
N PHE A 75 24.25 32.63 10.10
CA PHE A 75 23.84 31.42 10.82
C PHE A 75 22.36 31.10 10.61
N ILE A 76 21.47 32.09 10.71
CA ILE A 76 20.03 31.92 10.44
C ILE A 76 19.81 31.41 9.00
N LEU A 77 20.49 32.01 8.01
CA LEU A 77 20.41 31.58 6.61
C LEU A 77 20.90 30.14 6.41
N ILE A 78 22.01 29.76 7.04
CA ILE A 78 22.54 28.38 7.02
C ILE A 78 21.52 27.39 7.59
N VAL A 79 20.93 27.73 8.74
CA VAL A 79 19.99 26.84 9.45
C VAL A 79 18.73 26.63 8.62
N ILE A 80 18.18 27.68 8.00
CA ILE A 80 17.03 27.57 7.10
C ILE A 80 17.37 26.66 5.91
N LEU A 81 18.51 26.88 5.24
CA LEU A 81 18.92 26.08 4.08
C LEU A 81 19.20 24.61 4.45
N ALA A 82 19.77 24.35 5.63
CA ALA A 82 19.98 23.00 6.15
C ALA A 82 18.66 22.29 6.48
N PHE A 83 17.68 22.97 7.08
CA PHE A 83 16.35 22.38 7.34
C PHE A 83 15.57 22.09 6.05
N LEU A 84 15.59 23.01 5.08
CA LEU A 84 15.00 22.78 3.76
C LEU A 84 15.62 21.55 3.07
N TRP A 85 16.93 21.37 3.17
CA TRP A 85 17.59 20.20 2.63
C TRP A 85 17.28 18.91 3.41
N LEU A 86 17.20 18.96 4.74
CA LEU A 86 16.78 17.83 5.57
C LEU A 86 15.34 17.38 5.27
N TYR A 87 14.46 18.29 4.86
CA TYR A 87 13.12 17.96 4.38
C TYR A 87 13.14 17.22 3.02
N ILE A 88 13.90 17.73 2.05
CA ILE A 88 14.11 17.05 0.75
C ILE A 88 14.73 15.65 0.96
N MET A 89 15.70 15.55 1.87
CA MET A 89 16.33 14.30 2.29
C MET A 89 15.33 13.29 2.85
N ALA A 90 14.41 13.73 3.73
CA ALA A 90 13.39 12.86 4.30
C ALA A 90 12.47 12.30 3.20
N ILE A 91 12.03 13.14 2.25
CA ILE A 91 11.22 12.71 1.10
C ILE A 91 11.98 11.67 0.26
N LEU A 92 13.21 11.97 -0.17
CA LEU A 92 14.03 11.03 -0.96
C LEU A 92 14.29 9.71 -0.22
N SER A 93 14.35 9.74 1.11
CA SER A 93 14.57 8.54 1.93
C SER A 93 13.34 7.66 2.04
N ILE A 94 12.13 8.22 2.02
CA ILE A 94 10.88 7.44 2.01
C ILE A 94 10.80 6.56 0.75
N PHE A 95 11.25 7.08 -0.40
CA PHE A 95 11.31 6.30 -1.65
C PHE A 95 12.52 5.38 -1.77
N ALA A 96 13.64 5.71 -1.12
CA ALA A 96 14.89 4.95 -1.25
C ALA A 96 15.08 3.84 -0.19
N VAL A 97 14.34 3.87 0.94
CA VAL A 97 14.37 2.80 1.95
C VAL A 97 13.77 1.53 1.38
N LYS A 98 14.41 0.38 1.62
CA LYS A 98 13.97 -0.93 1.14
C LYS A 98 13.68 -1.87 2.29
N ASP A 99 12.59 -2.62 2.20
CA ASP A 99 12.22 -3.62 3.20
C ASP A 99 13.25 -4.75 3.26
N ASN A 100 13.58 -5.21 4.47
CA ASN A 100 14.52 -6.30 4.69
C ASN A 100 13.78 -7.63 4.86
N ASN A 101 13.10 -8.07 3.80
CA ASN A 101 12.29 -9.29 3.76
C ASN A 101 12.97 -10.40 2.93
N PRO A 102 13.93 -11.13 3.52
CA PRO A 102 14.63 -12.22 2.84
C PRO A 102 13.89 -13.56 2.90
N PHE A 103 13.88 -14.30 1.79
CA PHE A 103 13.48 -15.72 1.78
C PHE A 103 14.57 -16.62 1.17
N LEU A 104 14.44 -17.92 1.38
CA LEU A 104 15.36 -18.95 0.90
C LEU A 104 14.62 -19.93 -0.01
N PHE A 105 15.21 -20.23 -1.17
CA PHE A 105 14.70 -21.20 -2.15
C PHE A 105 15.89 -21.84 -2.86
N GLU A 106 15.93 -23.17 -2.99
CA GLU A 106 17.06 -23.94 -3.55
C GLU A 106 18.45 -23.52 -2.99
N ASN A 107 18.56 -23.31 -1.68
CA ASN A 107 19.74 -22.77 -0.98
C ASN A 107 20.23 -21.38 -1.47
N GLN A 108 19.51 -20.74 -2.40
CA GLN A 108 19.75 -19.38 -2.85
C GLN A 108 18.90 -18.40 -2.02
N LYS A 109 19.42 -17.18 -1.84
CA LYS A 109 18.75 -16.14 -1.06
C LYS A 109 18.13 -15.10 -1.97
N TYR A 110 16.85 -14.86 -1.75
CA TYR A 110 16.05 -13.86 -2.46
C TYR A 110 15.51 -12.84 -1.46
N TYR A 111 15.01 -11.73 -1.99
CA TYR A 111 14.27 -10.70 -1.27
C TYR A 111 13.02 -10.36 -2.07
N TYR A 112 11.91 -10.10 -1.39
CA TYR A 112 10.82 -9.32 -1.97
C TYR A 112 10.91 -7.88 -1.44
N VAL A 113 10.75 -6.90 -2.32
CA VAL A 113 10.82 -5.48 -1.99
C VAL A 113 9.59 -4.79 -2.57
N ASN A 114 8.89 -3.99 -1.77
CA ASN A 114 7.86 -3.10 -2.29
C ASN A 114 8.52 -1.88 -2.93
N GLU A 115 8.38 -1.72 -4.25
CA GLU A 115 8.71 -0.46 -4.96
C GLU A 115 7.44 0.40 -5.21
N GLY A 116 6.27 -0.04 -4.73
CA GLY A 116 5.00 0.67 -4.83
C GLY A 116 4.78 1.73 -3.75
N TRP A 117 4.31 2.92 -4.15
CA TRP A 117 4.15 4.07 -3.25
C TRP A 117 2.78 4.17 -2.56
N LEU A 118 1.69 4.03 -3.32
CA LEU A 118 0.31 4.07 -2.80
C LEU A 118 -0.33 2.68 -2.79
N ASP A 119 -0.10 1.91 -3.86
CA ASP A 119 -0.57 0.54 -4.03
C ASP A 119 0.63 -0.42 -3.95
N PRO A 120 0.54 -1.57 -3.25
CA PRO A 120 1.64 -2.51 -3.13
C PRO A 120 2.09 -3.07 -4.49
N TYR A 121 3.36 -2.84 -4.82
CA TYR A 121 4.01 -3.33 -6.03
C TYR A 121 5.33 -4.00 -5.64
N TYR A 122 5.26 -5.32 -5.50
CA TYR A 122 6.38 -6.13 -5.06
C TYR A 122 7.21 -6.66 -6.23
N GLU A 123 8.52 -6.61 -6.06
CA GLU A 123 9.47 -7.21 -6.99
C GLU A 123 10.42 -8.18 -6.30
N ILE A 124 10.88 -9.18 -7.06
CA ILE A 124 11.73 -10.26 -6.56
C ILE A 124 13.19 -10.02 -6.96
N TYR A 125 14.04 -10.00 -5.96
CA TYR A 125 15.46 -9.73 -6.08
C TYR A 125 16.30 -10.94 -5.69
N LYS A 126 17.14 -11.41 -6.60
CA LYS A 126 18.15 -12.44 -6.32
C LYS A 126 19.36 -11.79 -5.66
N LYS A 127 19.76 -12.27 -4.48
CA LYS A 127 20.93 -11.73 -3.79
C LYS A 127 22.23 -12.18 -4.46
N LYS A 128 23.14 -11.23 -4.73
CA LYS A 128 24.56 -11.46 -4.99
C LYS A 128 25.34 -11.33 -3.67
N PHE A 129 26.41 -10.54 -3.64
CA PHE A 129 27.26 -10.34 -2.47
C PHE A 129 26.74 -9.18 -1.60
N PHE A 130 26.91 -7.94 -2.08
CA PHE A 130 26.39 -6.70 -1.49
C PHE A 130 25.23 -6.08 -2.30
N THR A 131 25.03 -6.53 -3.53
CA THR A 131 23.96 -6.10 -4.44
C THR A 131 22.97 -7.23 -4.71
N MET A 132 21.93 -6.91 -5.46
CA MET A 132 20.89 -7.83 -5.91
C MET A 132 20.62 -7.64 -7.40
N ASP A 133 20.12 -8.67 -8.06
CA ASP A 133 19.57 -8.60 -9.41
C ASP A 133 18.04 -8.64 -9.35
N LYS A 134 17.39 -7.69 -10.01
CA LYS A 134 15.95 -7.70 -10.28
C LYS A 134 15.64 -8.84 -11.24
N LEU A 135 14.80 -9.79 -10.84
CA LEU A 135 14.34 -10.87 -11.72
C LEU A 135 13.22 -10.34 -12.63
N ASN A 136 13.17 -10.80 -13.87
CA ASN A 136 12.00 -10.57 -14.73
C ASN A 136 10.93 -11.66 -14.53
N GLU A 137 9.69 -11.38 -14.97
CA GLU A 137 8.53 -12.28 -14.83
C GLU A 137 8.82 -13.71 -15.30
N LYS A 138 9.53 -13.88 -16.44
CA LYS A 138 9.85 -15.20 -17.01
C LYS A 138 10.92 -15.95 -16.21
N GLU A 139 11.81 -15.23 -15.53
CA GLU A 139 12.73 -15.83 -14.55
C GLU A 139 11.99 -16.22 -13.27
N ILE A 140 11.04 -15.39 -12.82
CA ILE A 140 10.18 -15.68 -11.66
C ILE A 140 9.34 -16.93 -11.92
N GLU A 141 8.65 -17.04 -13.06
CA GLU A 141 7.88 -18.23 -13.45
C GLU A 141 8.74 -19.50 -13.56
N LYS A 142 9.98 -19.36 -14.07
CA LYS A 142 10.90 -20.48 -14.28
C LYS A 142 11.55 -20.96 -13.00
N ILE A 143 11.86 -20.07 -12.06
CA ILE A 143 12.49 -20.39 -10.77
C ILE A 143 11.41 -20.86 -9.78
N PHE A 144 10.29 -20.13 -9.69
CA PHE A 144 9.20 -20.39 -8.76
C PHE A 144 8.02 -21.05 -9.50
N SER A 145 8.31 -22.21 -10.10
CA SER A 145 7.36 -22.99 -10.89
C SER A 145 6.26 -23.60 -10.01
N ASP A 146 6.66 -24.32 -8.96
CA ASP A 146 5.81 -24.63 -7.79
C ASP A 146 6.08 -23.61 -6.67
N LEU A 147 5.01 -23.15 -6.02
CA LEU A 147 5.08 -22.20 -4.90
C LEU A 147 5.01 -22.92 -3.54
N ASN A 148 4.64 -24.20 -3.49
CA ASN A 148 4.52 -24.97 -2.25
C ASN A 148 5.88 -25.26 -1.60
N ASP A 149 6.94 -25.37 -2.39
CA ASP A 149 8.33 -25.51 -1.91
C ASP A 149 8.85 -24.25 -1.18
N ILE A 150 8.15 -23.12 -1.31
CA ILE A 150 8.53 -21.85 -0.68
C ILE A 150 8.02 -21.83 0.75
N LYS A 151 8.93 -22.13 1.69
CA LYS A 151 8.64 -22.21 3.14
C LYS A 151 8.18 -20.88 3.75
N ASP A 152 8.57 -19.76 3.16
CA ASP A 152 8.17 -18.42 3.59
C ASP A 152 6.79 -18.08 3.01
N GLU A 153 5.80 -17.91 3.89
CA GLU A 153 4.39 -17.71 3.52
C GLU A 153 4.17 -16.35 2.83
N GLY A 154 4.78 -15.28 3.34
CA GLY A 154 4.70 -13.94 2.73
C GLY A 154 5.33 -13.88 1.34
N ALA A 155 6.50 -14.49 1.14
CA ALA A 155 7.10 -14.63 -0.18
C ALA A 155 6.22 -15.45 -1.13
N ARG A 156 5.58 -16.52 -0.63
CA ARG A 156 4.68 -17.37 -1.42
C ARG A 156 3.48 -16.60 -1.93
N ASP A 157 2.83 -15.81 -1.07
CA ASP A 157 1.63 -15.05 -1.43
C ASP A 157 1.96 -13.87 -2.35
N ILE A 158 3.08 -13.19 -2.13
CA ILE A 158 3.59 -12.18 -3.07
C ILE A 158 3.89 -12.78 -4.45
N LEU A 159 4.45 -14.00 -4.49
CA LEU A 159 4.70 -14.70 -5.75
C LEU A 159 3.41 -15.17 -6.45
N LYS A 160 2.32 -15.48 -5.73
CA LYS A 160 0.98 -15.68 -6.34
C LYS A 160 0.53 -14.39 -7.04
N ILE A 161 0.53 -13.26 -6.32
CA ILE A 161 0.07 -11.95 -6.83
C ILE A 161 0.84 -11.55 -8.09
N ILE A 162 2.17 -11.75 -8.12
CA ILE A 162 3.01 -11.47 -9.31
C ILE A 162 2.64 -12.42 -10.46
N LYS A 163 2.48 -13.73 -10.19
CA LYS A 163 2.13 -14.76 -11.17
C LYS A 163 0.67 -14.68 -11.65
N GLU A 164 -0.17 -13.92 -10.97
CA GLU A 164 -1.54 -13.58 -11.38
C GLU A 164 -1.56 -12.32 -12.24
N LYS A 165 -0.89 -11.24 -11.83
CA LYS A 165 -0.72 -10.02 -12.63
C LYS A 165 0.03 -10.25 -13.95
N GLY A 166 0.92 -11.24 -14.01
CA GLY A 166 1.65 -11.63 -15.22
C GLY A 166 0.85 -12.50 -16.22
N LYS A 167 -0.32 -13.03 -15.85
CA LYS A 167 -1.19 -13.75 -16.79
C LYS A 167 -1.89 -12.72 -17.69
N PRO A 168 -1.93 -12.91 -19.02
CA PRO A 168 -2.69 -12.03 -19.88
C PRO A 168 -4.19 -12.14 -19.57
N ASP A 169 -4.89 -11.02 -19.75
CA ASP A 169 -6.32 -10.83 -19.47
C ASP A 169 -7.21 -11.66 -20.43
N ILE A 170 -7.33 -12.97 -20.19
CA ILE A 170 -8.14 -13.87 -21.03
C ILE A 170 -9.63 -13.64 -20.72
N LYS A 171 -10.18 -12.66 -21.46
CA LYS A 171 -11.59 -12.23 -21.54
C LYS A 171 -12.02 -11.20 -20.49
N ASN A 172 -11.39 -10.03 -20.55
CA ASN A 172 -12.14 -8.78 -20.38
C ASN A 172 -13.16 -8.64 -21.54
N LYS A 173 -14.26 -9.42 -21.47
CA LYS A 173 -15.35 -9.43 -22.44
C LYS A 173 -16.29 -8.27 -22.13
N THR A 174 -15.96 -7.09 -22.65
CA THR A 174 -16.86 -5.92 -22.61
C THR A 174 -18.26 -6.34 -23.09
N PRO A 175 -19.33 -6.17 -22.29
CA PRO A 175 -20.69 -6.33 -22.77
C PRO A 175 -20.91 -5.33 -23.91
N LYS A 176 -21.20 -5.83 -25.13
CA LYS A 176 -21.59 -4.93 -26.21
C LYS A 176 -22.97 -4.39 -25.90
N GLU A 177 -23.01 -3.12 -25.56
CA GLU A 177 -24.21 -2.28 -25.54
C GLU A 177 -25.04 -2.56 -26.81
N LYS A 178 -26.21 -3.16 -26.61
CA LYS A 178 -27.23 -3.29 -27.65
C LYS A 178 -28.37 -2.36 -27.30
N VAL A 179 -28.42 -1.23 -27.99
CA VAL A 179 -29.55 -0.32 -27.97
C VAL A 179 -30.81 -1.07 -28.42
N ASP A 180 -31.92 -0.72 -27.76
CA ASP A 180 -33.22 -1.38 -27.87
C ASP A 180 -33.85 -1.30 -29.28
N THR A 181 -34.71 -2.28 -29.58
CA THR A 181 -35.77 -2.20 -30.60
C THR A 181 -36.82 -3.26 -30.29
N GLY A 182 -37.61 -2.99 -29.24
CA GLY A 182 -38.53 -3.95 -28.64
C GLY A 182 -39.73 -4.36 -29.51
N LYS A 183 -40.49 -5.33 -28.98
CA LYS A 183 -41.88 -5.61 -29.39
C LYS A 183 -42.60 -6.28 -28.22
N GLU A 184 -43.82 -5.81 -27.95
CA GLU A 184 -44.63 -6.26 -26.83
C GLU A 184 -45.15 -7.70 -27.02
N LYS A 185 -45.45 -8.36 -25.90
CA LYS A 185 -46.64 -9.21 -25.75
C LYS A 185 -46.99 -9.46 -24.29
N GLU A 186 -48.25 -9.23 -23.96
CA GLU A 186 -48.96 -9.68 -22.75
C GLU A 186 -49.28 -11.19 -22.89
N ALA A 187 -49.62 -11.99 -21.86
CA ALA A 187 -49.71 -11.79 -20.41
C ALA A 187 -49.05 -13.02 -19.71
N GLU A 188 -49.36 -13.57 -18.52
CA GLU A 188 -50.38 -13.36 -17.45
C GLU A 188 -49.78 -13.95 -16.13
N PRO A 189 -50.26 -13.63 -14.90
CA PRO A 189 -49.50 -13.89 -13.66
C PRO A 189 -49.96 -15.11 -12.84
N GLU A 190 -49.00 -15.89 -12.30
CA GLU A 190 -49.25 -16.84 -11.20
C GLU A 190 -48.22 -16.71 -10.06
N ILE A 191 -48.76 -16.41 -8.88
CA ILE A 191 -48.47 -16.93 -7.52
C ILE A 191 -47.01 -17.31 -7.17
N ALA A 192 -46.54 -16.76 -6.05
CA ALA A 192 -45.27 -17.14 -5.42
C ALA A 192 -45.42 -18.32 -4.44
N ASP A 193 -44.38 -19.13 -4.33
CA ASP A 193 -44.06 -19.97 -3.17
C ASP A 193 -42.53 -19.95 -2.95
N ASP A 194 -42.08 -20.18 -1.71
CA ASP A 194 -40.66 -20.17 -1.33
C ASP A 194 -39.91 -21.42 -1.83
N ASP A 195 -38.86 -21.22 -2.63
CA ASP A 195 -37.60 -21.95 -2.49
C ASP A 195 -36.48 -21.26 -3.29
N VAL A 196 -35.45 -20.73 -2.60
CA VAL A 196 -34.31 -20.09 -3.26
C VAL A 196 -33.35 -21.17 -3.76
N ALA A 197 -33.56 -21.60 -5.00
CA ALA A 197 -32.65 -22.51 -5.69
C ALA A 197 -31.23 -21.93 -5.75
N GLU A 198 -30.26 -22.61 -5.14
CA GLU A 198 -28.84 -22.25 -5.23
C GLU A 198 -28.32 -22.56 -6.63
N GLU A 199 -28.21 -21.53 -7.49
CA GLU A 199 -27.46 -21.65 -8.74
C GLU A 199 -26.00 -22.03 -8.43
N PRO A 200 -25.43 -23.08 -9.05
CA PRO A 200 -24.09 -23.52 -8.75
C PRO A 200 -23.04 -22.49 -9.20
N LEU A 201 -22.31 -21.95 -8.23
CA LEU A 201 -21.15 -21.09 -8.45
C LEU A 201 -20.09 -21.81 -9.31
N LYS A 202 -19.34 -21.04 -10.10
CA LYS A 202 -18.24 -21.61 -10.91
C LYS A 202 -17.05 -21.90 -9.99
N GLU A 203 -16.25 -22.91 -10.31
CA GLU A 203 -15.17 -23.42 -9.41
C GLU A 203 -14.26 -22.30 -8.83
N ASN A 204 -13.84 -21.33 -9.64
CA ASN A 204 -13.04 -20.19 -9.19
C ASN A 204 -13.76 -19.26 -8.19
N GLU A 205 -15.08 -19.06 -8.35
CA GLU A 205 -15.91 -18.20 -7.50
C GLU A 205 -16.15 -18.89 -6.15
N GLU A 206 -16.27 -20.21 -6.14
CA GLU A 206 -16.41 -21.03 -4.94
C GLU A 206 -15.11 -21.07 -4.11
N GLU A 207 -13.93 -21.07 -4.74
CA GLU A 207 -12.64 -21.01 -4.02
C GLU A 207 -12.37 -19.63 -3.38
N ASP A 208 -12.69 -18.52 -4.07
CA ASP A 208 -12.60 -17.18 -3.47
C ASP A 208 -13.52 -17.04 -2.24
N TYR A 209 -14.78 -17.47 -2.37
CA TYR A 209 -15.73 -17.50 -1.26
C TYR A 209 -15.19 -18.32 -0.06
N LYS A 210 -14.67 -19.53 -0.32
CA LYS A 210 -14.05 -20.38 0.72
C LYS A 210 -12.84 -19.72 1.35
N ASN A 211 -12.08 -18.90 0.63
CA ASN A 211 -10.92 -18.19 1.18
C ASN A 211 -11.33 -16.96 2.01
N LYS A 212 -12.36 -16.20 1.58
CA LYS A 212 -12.88 -15.06 2.34
C LYS A 212 -13.64 -15.51 3.60
N GLN A 213 -14.36 -16.63 3.56
CA GLN A 213 -14.94 -17.23 4.77
C GLN A 213 -13.86 -17.63 5.79
N LYS A 214 -12.71 -18.22 5.37
CA LYS A 214 -11.58 -18.51 6.29
C LYS A 214 -10.96 -17.26 6.94
N ILE A 215 -11.18 -16.06 6.39
CA ILE A 215 -10.81 -14.79 7.04
C ILE A 215 -11.87 -14.45 8.09
N VAL A 216 -13.14 -14.48 7.73
CA VAL A 216 -14.29 -14.23 8.62
C VAL A 216 -14.30 -15.18 9.83
N ASP A 217 -13.97 -16.45 9.64
CA ASP A 217 -13.91 -17.50 10.69
C ASP A 217 -12.90 -17.19 11.83
N LYS A 218 -12.02 -16.20 11.64
CA LYS A 218 -11.06 -15.75 12.67
C LYS A 218 -11.67 -14.77 13.68
N PHE A 219 -12.87 -14.24 13.41
CA PHE A 219 -13.52 -13.17 14.17
C PHE A 219 -14.78 -13.67 14.89
N SER A 220 -15.12 -13.01 16.00
CA SER A 220 -16.40 -13.19 16.69
C SER A 220 -17.47 -12.27 16.09
N PHE A 221 -18.76 -12.62 16.24
CA PHE A 221 -19.85 -11.70 15.91
C PHE A 221 -19.77 -10.36 16.66
N LYS A 222 -19.09 -10.33 17.81
CA LYS A 222 -18.84 -9.14 18.64
C LYS A 222 -17.85 -8.16 18.00
N ASP A 223 -17.02 -8.62 17.07
CA ASP A 223 -16.06 -7.80 16.33
C ASP A 223 -16.73 -7.17 15.09
N SER A 224 -17.94 -7.61 14.73
CA SER A 224 -18.75 -7.04 13.65
C SER A 224 -19.65 -5.90 14.14
N LYS A 225 -19.75 -4.85 13.33
CA LYS A 225 -20.62 -3.69 13.57
C LYS A 225 -21.99 -3.98 12.96
N LYS A 226 -22.91 -4.49 13.79
CA LYS A 226 -24.26 -4.93 13.38
C LYS A 226 -25.12 -3.78 12.83
N ILE A 227 -25.82 -4.02 11.73
CA ILE A 227 -26.79 -3.10 11.13
C ILE A 227 -28.13 -3.25 11.86
N GLU A 228 -28.67 -2.13 12.36
CA GLU A 228 -29.89 -2.11 13.17
C GLU A 228 -31.07 -2.79 12.46
N ASN A 229 -31.88 -3.50 13.25
CA ASN A 229 -33.11 -4.19 12.81
C ASN A 229 -32.92 -5.20 11.66
N SER A 230 -31.71 -5.75 11.51
CA SER A 230 -31.38 -6.78 10.51
C SER A 230 -30.50 -7.87 11.12
N ASP A 231 -30.15 -8.90 10.34
CA ASP A 231 -29.10 -9.88 10.70
C ASP A 231 -27.76 -9.60 10.01
N PHE A 232 -27.63 -8.46 9.32
CA PHE A 232 -26.40 -8.08 8.63
C PHE A 232 -25.47 -7.26 9.52
N ALA A 233 -24.18 -7.28 9.21
CA ALA A 233 -23.15 -6.50 9.86
C ALA A 233 -22.02 -6.16 8.87
N LEU A 234 -21.20 -5.17 9.23
CA LEU A 234 -19.90 -4.98 8.62
C LEU A 234 -18.80 -5.50 9.54
N LEU A 235 -17.91 -6.33 8.99
CA LEU A 235 -16.71 -6.80 9.66
C LEU A 235 -15.51 -5.99 9.16
N GLU A 236 -14.78 -5.38 10.10
CA GLU A 236 -13.52 -4.68 9.86
C GLU A 236 -12.39 -5.72 9.85
N VAL A 237 -11.90 -6.06 8.65
CA VAL A 237 -10.94 -7.17 8.46
C VAL A 237 -9.49 -6.71 8.36
N ASP A 238 -9.25 -5.44 7.98
CA ASP A 238 -7.94 -4.77 8.04
C ASP A 238 -8.11 -3.24 8.17
N HIS A 239 -7.09 -2.55 8.68
CA HIS A 239 -7.12 -1.10 8.94
C HIS A 239 -5.77 -0.44 8.64
N ALA A 240 -5.73 0.40 7.62
CA ALA A 240 -4.52 1.04 7.09
C ALA A 240 -4.63 2.58 7.09
N GLY A 241 -4.25 3.19 8.21
CA GLY A 241 -4.21 4.66 8.36
C GLY A 241 -5.63 5.25 8.39
N PRO A 242 -6.06 6.07 7.39
CA PRO A 242 -7.42 6.55 7.30
C PRO A 242 -8.36 5.60 6.53
N ARG A 243 -7.87 4.43 6.10
CA ARG A 243 -8.62 3.44 5.32
C ARG A 243 -8.95 2.19 6.15
N THR A 244 -10.14 1.65 5.96
CA THR A 244 -10.63 0.43 6.60
C THR A 244 -11.13 -0.54 5.53
N HIS A 245 -10.78 -1.81 5.62
CA HIS A 245 -11.25 -2.85 4.69
C HIS A 245 -12.46 -3.58 5.28
N TRP A 246 -13.55 -3.61 4.53
CA TRP A 246 -14.87 -4.02 5.01
C TRP A 246 -15.40 -5.25 4.27
N PHE A 247 -15.76 -6.28 5.04
CA PHE A 247 -16.58 -7.39 4.55
C PHE A 247 -18.03 -7.21 5.01
N PHE A 248 -18.98 -7.34 4.09
CA PHE A 248 -20.39 -7.45 4.40
C PHE A 248 -20.71 -8.91 4.78
N VAL A 249 -21.25 -9.09 5.99
CA VAL A 249 -21.47 -10.41 6.59
C VAL A 249 -22.89 -10.53 7.16
N LYS A 250 -23.41 -11.76 7.22
CA LYS A 250 -24.64 -12.09 7.95
C LYS A 250 -24.31 -12.85 9.23
N ILE A 251 -24.91 -12.42 10.34
CA ILE A 251 -24.87 -13.10 11.63
C ILE A 251 -25.92 -14.21 11.60
N LYS A 252 -25.50 -15.45 11.86
CA LYS A 252 -26.41 -16.60 12.04
C LYS A 252 -25.84 -17.52 13.11
N ASP A 253 -26.65 -17.87 14.11
CA ASP A 253 -26.26 -18.79 15.19
C ASP A 253 -24.93 -18.40 15.87
N GLU A 254 -24.79 -17.11 16.20
CA GLU A 254 -23.56 -16.43 16.70
C GLU A 254 -22.31 -16.51 15.79
N LYS A 255 -22.42 -17.04 14.57
CA LYS A 255 -21.36 -17.07 13.56
C LYS A 255 -21.53 -15.97 12.53
N LEU A 256 -20.42 -15.60 11.88
CA LEU A 256 -20.38 -14.69 10.75
C LEU A 256 -20.27 -15.47 9.44
N ILE A 257 -21.17 -15.19 8.50
CA ILE A 257 -21.17 -15.75 7.15
C ILE A 257 -20.78 -14.63 6.18
N PHE A 258 -19.75 -14.86 5.37
CA PHE A 258 -19.33 -13.94 4.31
C PHE A 258 -20.42 -13.79 3.24
N ILE A 259 -20.62 -12.58 2.72
CA ILE A 259 -21.54 -12.31 1.59
C ILE A 259 -20.81 -11.54 0.49
N SER A 260 -20.23 -10.39 0.82
CA SER A 260 -19.45 -9.61 -0.15
C SER A 260 -18.29 -8.87 0.52
N GLU A 261 -17.37 -8.46 -0.34
CA GLU A 261 -16.39 -7.41 -0.07
C GLU A 261 -17.05 -6.04 -0.37
N LEU A 262 -16.50 -4.95 0.15
CA LEU A 262 -16.91 -3.59 -0.20
C LEU A 262 -15.72 -2.77 -0.72
N GLU A 263 -15.97 -2.02 -1.80
CA GLU A 263 -14.97 -1.13 -2.42
C GLU A 263 -14.72 0.16 -1.61
N ASP A 264 -15.66 0.56 -0.75
CA ASP A 264 -15.49 1.73 0.10
C ASP A 264 -14.49 1.43 1.22
N THR A 265 -13.56 2.36 1.45
CA THR A 265 -12.51 2.24 2.47
C THR A 265 -12.66 3.23 3.62
N SER A 266 -13.80 3.91 3.75
CA SER A 266 -14.03 4.91 4.79
C SER A 266 -14.15 4.29 6.19
N PRO A 267 -13.61 4.90 7.25
CA PRO A 267 -13.57 4.31 8.58
C PRO A 267 -14.88 4.45 9.37
N SER A 268 -15.83 5.22 8.86
CA SER A 268 -17.15 5.45 9.47
C SER A 268 -18.26 5.10 8.49
N PHE A 269 -19.29 4.42 8.99
CA PHE A 269 -20.48 4.08 8.21
C PHE A 269 -21.75 4.16 9.05
N GLU A 270 -22.88 4.35 8.38
CA GLU A 270 -24.23 4.14 8.88
C GLU A 270 -24.93 3.12 7.97
N GLY A 271 -25.65 2.15 8.54
CA GLY A 271 -26.33 1.09 7.79
C GLY A 271 -27.79 0.95 8.20
N LYS A 272 -28.66 0.62 7.25
CA LYS A 272 -30.08 0.31 7.48
C LYS A 272 -30.60 -0.71 6.47
N VAL A 273 -31.67 -1.42 6.84
CA VAL A 273 -32.45 -2.27 5.93
C VAL A 273 -33.89 -1.76 5.92
N ASP A 274 -34.53 -1.72 4.74
CA ASP A 274 -35.93 -1.31 4.61
C ASP A 274 -36.92 -2.47 4.73
N HIS A 275 -38.22 -2.17 4.78
CA HIS A 275 -39.29 -3.18 4.86
C HIS A 275 -39.43 -4.06 3.60
N LYS A 276 -38.62 -3.85 2.56
CA LYS A 276 -38.54 -4.68 1.35
C LYS A 276 -37.24 -5.48 1.29
N GLY A 277 -36.40 -5.43 2.32
CA GLY A 277 -35.10 -6.11 2.37
C GLY A 277 -33.97 -5.40 1.63
N ASN A 278 -34.17 -4.19 1.10
CA ASN A 278 -33.08 -3.42 0.49
C ASN A 278 -32.14 -2.94 1.59
N ILE A 279 -30.84 -3.19 1.43
CA ILE A 279 -29.81 -2.74 2.36
C ILE A 279 -29.23 -1.43 1.83
N TYR A 280 -29.07 -0.44 2.71
CA TYR A 280 -28.46 0.84 2.40
C TYR A 280 -27.29 1.09 3.35
N LEU A 281 -26.12 1.38 2.79
CA LEU A 281 -24.92 1.80 3.52
C LEU A 281 -24.58 3.24 3.13
N THR A 282 -24.20 4.05 4.12
CA THR A 282 -23.70 5.41 3.93
C THR A 282 -22.33 5.49 4.60
N PHE A 283 -21.28 5.64 3.80
CA PHE A 283 -19.90 5.74 4.27
C PHE A 283 -19.47 7.19 4.35
N LYS A 284 -18.58 7.51 5.31
CA LYS A 284 -18.06 8.86 5.52
C LYS A 284 -16.55 8.85 5.76
N ASP A 285 -15.81 9.52 4.88
CA ASP A 285 -14.35 9.60 4.96
C ASP A 285 -13.88 10.60 6.04
N ILE A 286 -12.56 10.64 6.28
CA ILE A 286 -11.92 11.57 7.23
C ILE A 286 -12.05 13.05 6.86
N ASN A 287 -12.40 13.36 5.60
CA ASN A 287 -12.57 14.72 5.09
C ASN A 287 -14.05 15.19 5.16
N GLY A 288 -14.98 14.27 5.44
CA GLY A 288 -16.42 14.51 5.47
C GLY A 288 -17.14 14.26 4.14
N ASN A 289 -16.46 13.69 3.13
CA ASN A 289 -17.11 13.17 1.92
C ASN A 289 -18.06 12.02 2.29
N ILE A 290 -19.14 11.87 1.53
CA ILE A 290 -20.17 10.85 1.79
C ILE A 290 -20.42 10.03 0.53
N ASN A 291 -20.19 8.72 0.62
CA ASN A 291 -20.56 7.74 -0.40
C ASN A 291 -21.80 6.97 0.06
N ARG A 292 -22.63 6.51 -0.88
CA ARG A 292 -23.87 5.79 -0.59
C ARG A 292 -24.04 4.58 -1.50
N TYR A 293 -24.28 3.43 -0.89
CA TYR A 293 -24.44 2.15 -1.57
C TYR A 293 -25.76 1.51 -1.22
N LYS A 294 -26.40 0.89 -2.21
CA LYS A 294 -27.66 0.16 -2.08
C LYS A 294 -27.47 -1.24 -2.63
N SER A 295 -27.96 -2.24 -1.90
CA SER A 295 -28.10 -3.62 -2.39
C SER A 295 -29.58 -4.02 -2.39
N GLN A 296 -29.95 -4.84 -3.38
CA GLN A 296 -31.29 -5.44 -3.51
C GLN A 296 -31.27 -6.98 -3.50
N ASP A 297 -30.08 -7.59 -3.36
CA ASP A 297 -29.84 -9.04 -3.51
C ASP A 297 -29.27 -9.68 -2.23
N GLY A 298 -29.57 -9.07 -1.08
CA GLY A 298 -29.08 -9.52 0.23
C GLY A 298 -27.64 -9.11 0.54
N GLY A 299 -27.08 -8.16 -0.20
CA GLY A 299 -25.73 -7.61 0.01
C GLY A 299 -24.66 -8.26 -0.86
N ARG A 300 -25.02 -8.99 -1.93
CA ARG A 300 -24.07 -9.65 -2.84
C ARG A 300 -23.51 -8.65 -3.87
N THR A 301 -24.33 -7.73 -4.35
CA THR A 301 -23.93 -6.62 -5.23
C THR A 301 -24.41 -5.27 -4.70
N TRP A 302 -23.72 -4.20 -5.11
CA TRP A 302 -23.88 -2.86 -4.56
C TRP A 302 -23.90 -1.79 -5.66
N GLU A 303 -25.00 -1.04 -5.74
CA GLU A 303 -25.15 0.12 -6.62
C GLU A 303 -24.83 1.40 -5.84
N THR A 304 -24.11 2.35 -6.45
CA THR A 304 -23.97 3.70 -5.88
C THR A 304 -25.21 4.54 -6.17
N TYR A 305 -25.64 5.34 -5.21
CA TYR A 305 -26.74 6.30 -5.38
C TYR A 305 -26.40 7.67 -4.79
N LYS A 306 -27.25 8.67 -5.06
CA LYS A 306 -27.08 10.06 -4.59
C LYS A 306 -28.11 10.39 -3.52
#